data_AF-V7EDF3-F1
#
_entry.id   AF-V7EDF3-F1
#
_cell.length_a   1.000
_cell.length_b   1.000
_cell.length_c   1.000
_cell.angle_alpha   90.00
_cell.angle_beta   90.00
_cell.angle_gamma   90.00
#
_symmetry.space_group_name_H-M   'P 1'
#
loop_
_entity.id
_entity.type
_entity.pdbx_description
1 polymer ?
#
loop_
_entity_poly.entity_id
_entity_poly.type
_entity_poly.pdbx_seq_one_letter_code
_entity_poly.pdbx_strand_id
1 'polypeptide(L)'
;MTQVEPTLAAPMPPSTIDLASIFAAHTERQARIDALRPGNKDRLFDGLSAAGITHVTVTFDGEGDSGQIESIDAWASEKAVEFPAVEIAYAAVTCDNPEVEMRQLSLEDVVEQLAYDFLSDTHGGWENNDGAYGEFCFDATARCIHLEFNERHTSSELYTHDF
;
A
#
# COMPACT_ATOMS: atom_id res chain seq x y z
N MET A 1 -33.91 41.23 36.03
CA MET A 1 -33.79 39.93 35.34
C MET A 1 -32.42 39.37 35.68
N THR A 2 -32.39 38.21 36.33
CA THR A 2 -31.21 37.55 36.88
C THR A 2 -30.41 36.91 35.76
N GLN A 3 -29.13 37.27 35.64
CA GLN A 3 -28.21 36.68 34.66
C GLN A 3 -27.74 35.32 35.21
N VAL A 4 -27.98 34.24 34.47
CA VAL A 4 -27.55 32.88 34.84
C VAL A 4 -26.20 32.64 34.19
N GLU A 5 -25.17 32.37 35.00
CA GLU A 5 -23.86 31.94 34.47
C GLU A 5 -24.01 30.62 33.71
N PRO A 6 -23.42 30.49 32.51
CA PRO A 6 -23.42 29.23 31.79
C PRO A 6 -22.51 28.23 32.51
N THR A 7 -23.10 27.22 33.14
CA THR A 7 -22.35 26.09 33.71
C THR A 7 -21.71 25.28 32.58
N LEU A 8 -20.38 25.28 32.51
CA LEU A 8 -19.63 24.40 31.61
C LEU A 8 -19.90 22.94 32.01
N ALA A 9 -20.26 22.09 31.04
CA ALA A 9 -20.44 20.66 31.28
C ALA A 9 -19.14 20.06 31.84
N ALA A 10 -19.27 19.13 32.81
CA ALA A 10 -18.12 18.45 33.39
C ALA A 10 -17.28 17.78 32.29
N PRO A 11 -15.94 17.88 32.34
CA PRO A 11 -15.08 17.24 31.34
C PRO A 11 -15.36 15.74 31.30
N MET A 12 -15.44 15.17 30.09
CA MET A 12 -15.61 13.73 29.94
C MET A 12 -14.45 13.00 30.65
N PRO A 13 -14.73 11.86 31.31
CA PRO A 13 -13.67 11.05 31.90
C PRO A 13 -12.67 10.65 30.81
N PRO A 14 -11.36 10.62 31.12
CA PRO A 14 -10.35 10.25 30.14
C PRO A 14 -10.59 8.81 29.67
N SER A 15 -10.64 8.62 28.35
CA SER A 15 -10.65 7.30 27.74
C SER A 15 -9.30 6.61 27.99
N THR A 16 -9.32 5.48 28.69
CA THR A 16 -8.14 4.62 28.84
C THR A 16 -8.00 3.78 27.56
N ILE A 17 -7.21 4.26 26.61
CA ILE A 17 -6.86 3.50 25.41
C ILE A 17 -5.79 2.48 25.77
N ASP A 18 -6.07 1.20 25.49
CA ASP A 18 -5.08 0.12 25.61
C ASP A 18 -4.25 -0.01 24.33
N LEU A 19 -3.13 0.71 24.28
CA LEU A 19 -2.20 0.70 23.15
C LEU A 19 -1.61 -0.70 22.88
N ALA A 20 -1.39 -1.52 23.91
CA ALA A 20 -0.78 -2.83 23.73
C ALA A 20 -1.72 -3.77 22.97
N SER A 21 -3.00 -3.77 23.32
CA SER A 21 -4.02 -4.54 22.59
C SER A 21 -4.19 -4.04 21.15
N ILE A 22 -4.09 -2.73 20.90
CA ILE A 22 -4.16 -2.15 19.54
C ILE A 22 -2.99 -2.64 18.68
N PHE A 23 -1.76 -2.56 19.19
CA PHE A 23 -0.59 -3.02 18.46
C PHE A 23 -0.64 -4.53 18.20
N ALA A 24 -1.04 -5.33 19.19
CA ALA A 24 -1.20 -6.78 19.01
C ALA A 24 -2.22 -7.12 17.91
N ALA A 25 -3.37 -6.45 17.89
CA ALA A 25 -4.38 -6.64 16.84
C ALA A 25 -3.87 -6.23 15.45
N HIS A 26 -3.06 -5.17 15.36
CA HIS A 26 -2.43 -4.75 14.11
C HIS A 26 -1.42 -5.79 13.62
N THR A 27 -0.55 -6.31 14.50
CA THR A 27 0.42 -7.36 14.14
C THR A 27 -0.27 -8.65 13.69
N GLU A 28 -1.32 -9.07 14.38
CA GLU A 28 -2.08 -10.28 13.99
C GLU A 28 -2.74 -10.10 12.62
N ARG A 29 -3.30 -8.91 12.35
CA ARG A 29 -3.85 -8.58 11.04
C ARG A 29 -2.79 -8.63 9.95
N GLN A 30 -1.64 -8.01 10.17
CA GLN A 30 -0.55 -8.01 9.21
C GLN A 30 -0.12 -9.44 8.86
N ALA A 31 0.08 -10.28 9.88
CA ALA A 31 0.42 -11.69 9.67
C ALA A 31 -0.62 -12.47 8.85
N ARG A 32 -1.91 -12.13 8.97
CA ARG A 32 -2.97 -12.71 8.14
C ARG A 32 -2.91 -12.22 6.70
N ILE A 33 -2.68 -10.93 6.48
CA ILE A 33 -2.49 -10.37 5.13
C ILE A 33 -1.30 -11.05 4.45
N ASP A 34 -0.16 -11.16 5.16
CA ASP A 34 1.04 -11.84 4.68
C ASP A 34 0.76 -13.31 4.31
N ALA A 35 -0.08 -14.00 5.09
CA ALA A 35 -0.45 -15.39 4.83
C ALA A 35 -1.34 -15.57 3.59
N LEU A 36 -2.12 -14.55 3.20
CA LEU A 36 -2.97 -14.58 2.01
C LEU A 36 -2.19 -14.20 0.74
N ARG A 37 -1.12 -13.41 0.88
CA ARG A 37 -0.33 -12.85 -0.21
C ARG A 37 0.13 -13.88 -1.24
N PRO A 38 0.67 -15.08 -0.89
CA PRO A 38 1.08 -16.07 -1.90
C PRO A 38 -0.07 -16.54 -2.79
N GLY A 39 -1.25 -16.78 -2.20
CA GLY A 39 -2.42 -17.22 -2.96
C GLY A 39 -2.98 -16.13 -3.88
N ASN A 40 -2.96 -14.87 -3.44
CA ASN A 40 -3.36 -13.74 -4.29
C ASN A 40 -2.38 -13.52 -5.44
N LYS A 41 -1.07 -13.63 -5.16
CA LYS A 41 -0.01 -13.58 -6.17
C LYS A 41 -0.18 -14.67 -7.22
N ASP A 42 -0.51 -15.89 -6.81
CA ASP A 42 -0.74 -16.99 -7.77
C ASP A 42 -1.92 -16.72 -8.70
N ARG A 43 -3.05 -16.26 -8.15
CA ARG A 43 -4.24 -15.91 -8.93
C ARG A 43 -3.99 -14.73 -9.87
N LEU A 44 -3.22 -13.73 -9.44
CA LEU A 44 -2.81 -12.62 -10.30
C LEU A 44 -2.04 -13.15 -11.52
N PHE A 45 -1.00 -13.94 -11.31
CA PHE A 45 -0.19 -14.43 -12.43
C PHE A 45 -0.93 -15.38 -13.36
N ASP A 46 -1.85 -16.20 -12.83
CA ASP A 46 -2.73 -17.02 -13.65
C ASP A 46 -3.64 -16.13 -14.51
N GLY A 47 -4.18 -15.05 -13.93
CA GLY A 47 -5.02 -14.08 -14.64
C GLY A 47 -4.25 -13.31 -15.72
N LEU A 48 -3.05 -12.80 -15.40
CA LEU A 48 -2.17 -12.11 -16.37
C LEU A 48 -1.79 -13.04 -17.53
N SER A 49 -1.40 -14.28 -17.23
CA SER A 49 -1.03 -15.28 -18.23
C SER A 49 -2.22 -15.63 -19.15
N ALA A 50 -3.42 -15.82 -18.57
CA ALA A 50 -4.64 -16.08 -19.33
C ALA A 50 -5.06 -14.89 -20.22
N ALA A 51 -4.77 -13.67 -19.79
CA ALA A 51 -4.95 -12.45 -20.56
C ALA A 51 -3.89 -12.24 -21.67
N GLY A 52 -2.82 -13.05 -21.70
CA GLY A 52 -1.69 -12.86 -22.62
C GLY A 52 -0.76 -11.70 -22.24
N ILE A 53 -0.83 -11.23 -21.00
CA ILE A 53 0.08 -10.23 -20.45
C ILE A 53 1.34 -10.94 -19.95
N THR A 54 2.49 -10.50 -20.43
CA THR A 54 3.81 -11.05 -20.06
C THR A 54 4.43 -10.36 -18.86
N HIS A 55 4.24 -9.04 -18.76
CA HIS A 55 4.67 -8.27 -17.60
C HIS A 55 3.79 -7.04 -17.41
N VAL A 56 3.76 -6.54 -16.17
CA VAL A 56 3.13 -5.28 -15.81
C VAL A 56 4.16 -4.41 -15.12
N THR A 57 4.23 -3.16 -15.53
CA THR A 57 5.05 -2.12 -14.92
C THR A 57 4.18 -1.22 -14.07
N VAL A 58 4.58 -0.98 -12.82
CA VAL A 58 3.88 -0.09 -11.89
C VAL A 58 4.85 0.98 -11.43
N THR A 59 4.56 2.25 -11.73
CA THR A 59 5.39 3.36 -11.24
C THR A 59 4.73 3.99 -10.02
N PHE A 60 5.53 4.43 -9.05
CA PHE A 60 5.04 5.07 -7.84
C PHE A 60 5.92 6.24 -7.45
N ASP A 61 5.30 7.25 -6.83
CA ASP A 61 5.98 8.42 -6.29
C ASP A 61 5.23 8.92 -5.05
N GLY A 62 6.00 9.43 -4.10
CA GLY A 62 5.50 9.93 -2.83
C GLY A 62 6.53 10.83 -2.17
N GLU A 63 6.02 11.88 -1.54
CA GLU A 63 6.75 12.85 -0.73
C GLU A 63 5.77 13.58 0.19
N GLY A 64 6.27 14.19 1.26
CA GLY A 64 5.45 15.04 2.13
C GLY A 64 4.28 14.29 2.80
N ASP A 65 4.50 13.02 3.16
CA ASP A 65 3.53 12.14 3.83
C ASP A 65 2.34 11.76 2.92
N SER A 66 2.52 11.87 1.60
CA SER A 66 1.56 11.43 0.59
C SER A 66 2.28 10.66 -0.50
N GLY A 67 1.71 9.53 -0.90
CA GLY A 67 2.26 8.69 -1.95
C GLY A 67 1.15 7.98 -2.70
N GLN A 68 1.43 7.68 -3.97
CA GLN A 68 0.47 7.05 -4.86
C GLN A 68 1.17 6.21 -5.93
N ILE A 69 0.41 5.31 -6.53
CA ILE A 69 0.76 4.71 -7.81
C ILE A 69 0.49 5.75 -8.91
N GLU A 70 1.49 6.00 -9.74
CA GLU A 70 1.44 6.97 -10.85
C GLU A 70 0.90 6.34 -12.14
N SER A 71 1.31 5.10 -12.44
CA SER A 71 0.82 4.35 -13.60
C SER A 71 0.87 2.84 -13.38
N ILE A 72 -0.01 2.14 -14.09
CA ILE A 72 -0.01 0.68 -14.21
C ILE A 72 -0.11 0.34 -15.70
N ASP A 73 0.99 -0.13 -16.27
CA ASP A 73 1.12 -0.37 -17.70
C ASP A 73 1.30 -1.87 -17.98
N ALA A 74 0.42 -2.46 -18.80
CA ALA A 74 0.47 -3.87 -19.17
C ALA A 74 1.15 -4.11 -20.52
N TRP A 75 1.88 -5.22 -20.61
CA TRP A 75 2.70 -5.54 -21.78
C TRP A 75 2.55 -7.00 -22.23
N ALA A 76 2.29 -7.20 -23.51
CA ALA A 76 2.35 -8.49 -24.20
C ALA A 76 3.67 -8.58 -24.99
N SER A 77 4.69 -9.17 -24.37
CA SER A 77 6.10 -9.03 -24.79
C SER A 77 6.48 -7.55 -24.86
N GLU A 78 7.01 -7.08 -25.99
CA GLU A 78 7.42 -5.67 -26.18
C GLU A 78 6.25 -4.72 -26.54
N LYS A 79 5.01 -5.24 -26.61
CA LYS A 79 3.84 -4.45 -27.03
C LYS A 79 3.00 -4.04 -25.83
N ALA A 80 2.83 -2.74 -25.63
CA ALA A 80 1.86 -2.19 -24.68
C ALA A 80 0.43 -2.64 -25.05
N VAL A 81 -0.32 -3.08 -24.05
CA VAL A 81 -1.70 -3.55 -24.17
C VAL A 81 -2.55 -2.93 -23.06
N GLU A 82 -3.83 -2.74 -23.35
CA GLU A 82 -4.80 -2.34 -22.34
C GLU A 82 -5.05 -3.48 -21.35
N PHE A 83 -5.34 -3.14 -20.10
CA PHE A 83 -5.84 -4.14 -19.15
C PHE A 83 -7.19 -4.68 -19.62
N PRO A 84 -7.36 -6.01 -19.69
CA PRO A 84 -8.65 -6.58 -20.00
C PRO A 84 -9.59 -6.39 -18.80
N ALA A 85 -10.89 -6.23 -19.08
CA ALA A 85 -11.94 -6.20 -18.06
C ALA A 85 -12.20 -7.60 -17.47
N VAL A 86 -11.17 -8.20 -16.88
CA VAL A 86 -11.19 -9.50 -16.21
C VAL A 86 -11.09 -9.27 -14.72
N GLU A 87 -12.02 -9.85 -13.98
CA GLU A 87 -12.00 -9.88 -12.52
C GLU A 87 -11.47 -11.22 -12.03
N ILE A 88 -10.64 -11.18 -11.00
CA ILE A 88 -10.12 -12.36 -10.31
C ILE A 88 -10.52 -12.33 -8.83
N ALA A 89 -10.57 -13.52 -8.24
CA ALA A 89 -10.83 -13.66 -6.82
C ALA A 89 -9.62 -13.19 -6.01
N TYR A 90 -9.83 -12.25 -5.08
CA TYR A 90 -8.82 -11.69 -4.18
C TYR A 90 -9.23 -11.93 -2.73
N ALA A 91 -8.36 -12.56 -1.94
CA ALA A 91 -8.61 -12.79 -0.52
C ALA A 91 -8.08 -11.59 0.28
N ALA A 92 -8.96 -10.90 1.01
CA ALA A 92 -8.61 -9.70 1.78
C ALA A 92 -9.14 -9.79 3.23
N VAL A 93 -8.52 -9.04 4.13
CA VAL A 93 -9.00 -8.82 5.50
C VAL A 93 -9.14 -7.31 5.72
N THR A 94 -10.27 -6.84 6.22
CA THR A 94 -10.49 -5.39 6.47
C THR A 94 -10.18 -5.00 7.90
N CYS A 95 -9.89 -3.72 8.14
CA CYS A 95 -9.71 -3.19 9.49
C CYS A 95 -10.87 -3.58 10.44
N ASP A 96 -12.09 -3.59 9.92
CA ASP A 96 -13.29 -3.78 10.73
C ASP A 96 -13.68 -5.26 10.92
N ASN A 97 -13.30 -6.13 9.99
CA ASN A 97 -13.64 -7.55 10.01
C ASN A 97 -12.38 -8.44 9.95
N PRO A 98 -12.09 -9.22 11.00
CA PRO A 98 -10.95 -10.15 11.02
C PRO A 98 -11.10 -11.36 10.07
N GLU A 99 -12.30 -11.61 9.53
CA GLU A 99 -12.56 -12.73 8.62
C GLU A 99 -12.01 -12.46 7.20
N VAL A 100 -11.55 -13.53 6.55
CA VAL A 100 -11.10 -13.46 5.16
C VAL A 100 -12.31 -13.35 4.24
N GLU A 101 -12.37 -12.25 3.49
CA GLU A 101 -13.37 -12.01 2.47
C GLU A 101 -12.79 -12.33 1.09
N MET A 102 -13.54 -13.09 0.28
CA MET A 102 -13.23 -13.28 -1.14
C MET A 102 -13.93 -12.19 -1.95
N ARG A 103 -13.15 -11.31 -2.57
CA ARG A 103 -13.62 -10.22 -3.42
C ARG A 103 -13.34 -10.52 -4.88
N GLN A 104 -14.13 -9.91 -5.76
CA GLN A 104 -13.83 -9.87 -7.19
C GLN A 104 -13.23 -8.50 -7.48
N LEU A 105 -11.97 -8.47 -7.91
CA LEU A 105 -11.24 -7.25 -8.24
C LEU A 105 -10.70 -7.36 -9.67
N SER A 106 -10.57 -6.23 -10.36
CA SER A 106 -9.92 -6.23 -11.68
C SER A 106 -8.45 -6.64 -11.56
N LEU A 107 -7.85 -7.12 -12.66
CA LEU A 107 -6.42 -7.42 -12.66
C LEU A 107 -5.56 -6.21 -12.27
N GLU A 108 -5.94 -5.03 -12.74
CA GLU A 108 -5.28 -3.76 -12.44
C GLU A 108 -5.36 -3.44 -10.95
N ASP A 109 -6.55 -3.52 -10.34
CA ASP A 109 -6.73 -3.29 -8.90
C ASP A 109 -5.89 -4.28 -8.07
N VAL A 110 -5.82 -5.55 -8.46
CA VAL A 110 -5.02 -6.54 -7.73
C VAL A 110 -3.53 -6.25 -7.84
N VAL A 111 -3.05 -5.77 -8.98
CA VAL A 111 -1.67 -5.29 -9.14
C VAL A 111 -1.41 -4.12 -8.20
N GLU A 112 -2.29 -3.13 -8.19
CA GLU A 112 -2.18 -1.94 -7.33
C GLU A 112 -2.14 -2.32 -5.84
N GLN A 113 -3.09 -3.17 -5.39
CA GLN A 113 -3.15 -3.63 -4.01
C GLN A 113 -1.87 -4.37 -3.60
N LEU A 114 -1.36 -5.26 -4.46
CA LEU A 114 -0.11 -5.97 -4.18
C LEU A 114 1.10 -5.03 -4.14
N ALA A 115 1.17 -4.02 -5.02
CA ALA A 115 2.23 -3.04 -5.00
C ALA A 115 2.27 -2.29 -3.65
N TYR A 116 1.13 -1.80 -3.17
CA TYR A 116 1.04 -1.19 -1.84
C TYR A 116 1.38 -2.16 -0.70
N ASP A 117 0.91 -3.41 -0.77
CA ASP A 117 1.24 -4.43 0.24
C ASP A 117 2.75 -4.65 0.33
N PHE A 118 3.47 -4.70 -0.80
CA PHE A 118 4.93 -4.87 -0.82
C PHE A 118 5.67 -3.61 -0.36
N LEU A 119 5.21 -2.41 -0.75
CA LEU A 119 5.76 -1.16 -0.23
C LEU A 119 5.60 -1.07 1.29
N SER A 120 4.42 -1.41 1.82
CA SER A 120 4.17 -1.40 3.26
C SER A 120 5.05 -2.41 4.02
N ASP A 121 5.24 -3.62 3.45
CA ASP A 121 6.03 -4.70 4.04
C ASP A 121 7.54 -4.41 4.07
N THR A 122 8.08 -3.85 2.98
CA THR A 122 9.53 -3.65 2.81
C THR A 122 10.01 -2.23 3.13
N HIS A 123 9.17 -1.22 2.90
CA HIS A 123 9.49 0.20 2.95
C HIS A 123 8.32 1.00 3.55
N GLY A 124 7.77 0.56 4.68
CA GLY A 124 6.68 1.28 5.34
C GLY A 124 7.05 2.74 5.66
N GLY A 125 6.22 3.68 5.22
CA GLY A 125 6.47 5.12 5.34
C GLY A 125 7.39 5.70 4.26
N TRP A 126 7.50 5.01 3.11
CA TRP A 126 8.26 5.46 1.93
C TRP A 126 7.85 6.84 1.44
N GLU A 127 6.60 7.25 1.68
CA GLU A 127 6.05 8.54 1.29
C GLU A 127 6.44 9.70 2.23
N ASN A 128 7.02 9.40 3.39
CA ASN A 128 7.21 10.39 4.44
C ASN A 128 8.33 11.37 4.11
N ASN A 129 8.09 12.64 4.45
CA ASN A 129 9.10 13.70 4.41
C ASN A 129 9.72 13.89 3.00
N ASP A 130 10.99 13.52 2.79
CA ASP A 130 11.65 13.61 1.47
C ASP A 130 11.08 12.58 0.48
N GLY A 131 10.48 11.50 0.98
CA GLY A 131 9.76 10.52 0.17
C GLY A 131 10.64 9.54 -0.60
N ALA A 132 10.01 8.81 -1.51
CA ALA A 132 10.63 7.81 -2.35
C ALA A 132 9.83 7.61 -3.64
N TYR A 133 10.49 7.05 -4.64
CA TYR A 133 9.87 6.73 -5.93
C TYR A 133 10.49 5.48 -6.52
N GLY A 134 9.83 4.89 -7.50
CA GLY A 134 10.37 3.70 -8.11
C GLY A 134 9.40 2.99 -9.02
N GLU A 135 9.73 1.73 -9.29
CA GLU A 135 9.01 0.91 -10.22
C GLU A 135 8.93 -0.54 -9.72
N PHE A 136 7.76 -1.16 -9.87
CA PHE A 136 7.62 -2.60 -9.82
C PHE A 136 7.52 -3.19 -11.23
N CYS A 137 8.15 -4.34 -11.43
CA CYS A 137 7.94 -5.20 -12.59
C CYS A 137 7.34 -6.54 -12.14
N PHE A 138 6.08 -6.77 -12.48
CA PHE A 138 5.38 -8.04 -12.28
C PHE A 138 5.59 -8.90 -13.52
N ASP A 139 6.59 -9.76 -13.52
CA ASP A 139 6.88 -10.69 -14.61
C ASP A 139 5.98 -11.93 -14.49
N ALA A 140 4.98 -12.03 -15.36
CA ALA A 140 4.04 -13.15 -15.39
C ALA A 140 4.66 -14.45 -15.89
N THR A 141 5.70 -14.36 -16.72
CA THR A 141 6.42 -15.53 -17.25
C THR A 141 7.28 -16.17 -16.18
N ALA A 142 8.02 -15.35 -15.43
CA ALA A 142 8.84 -15.79 -14.31
C ALA A 142 8.04 -15.96 -13.01
N ARG A 143 6.78 -15.48 -12.97
CA ARG A 143 5.94 -15.37 -11.77
C ARG A 143 6.66 -14.66 -10.63
N CYS A 144 7.43 -13.63 -10.98
CA CYS A 144 8.30 -12.87 -10.10
C CYS A 144 7.84 -11.42 -10.05
N ILE A 145 8.08 -10.76 -8.91
CA ILE A 145 7.82 -9.33 -8.75
C ILE A 145 9.15 -8.72 -8.36
N HIS A 146 9.65 -7.81 -9.18
CA HIS A 146 10.86 -7.05 -8.93
C HIS A 146 10.50 -5.63 -8.50
N LEU A 147 11.25 -5.06 -7.55
CA LEU A 147 11.09 -3.69 -7.08
C LEU A 147 12.42 -2.96 -7.26
N GLU A 148 12.39 -1.88 -8.01
CA GLU A 148 13.44 -0.87 -8.05
C GLU A 148 12.99 0.34 -7.21
N PHE A 149 13.62 0.53 -6.05
CA PHE A 149 13.23 1.54 -5.07
C PHE A 149 14.30 2.62 -4.94
N ASN A 150 13.90 3.89 -5.01
CA ASN A 150 14.77 5.05 -4.83
C ASN A 150 14.29 5.89 -3.65
N GLU A 151 15.08 5.94 -2.59
CA GLU A 151 14.83 6.81 -1.43
C GLU A 151 15.40 8.22 -1.68
N ARG A 152 14.66 9.27 -1.32
CA ARG A 152 15.14 10.66 -1.36
C ARG A 152 15.64 11.08 0.01
N HIS A 153 16.68 11.91 0.04
CA HIS A 153 17.22 12.47 1.27
C HIS A 153 17.81 13.86 1.04
N THR A 154 17.43 14.82 1.89
CA THR A 154 17.93 16.18 1.93
C THR A 154 18.96 16.36 3.05
N SER A 155 20.20 16.71 2.70
CA SER A 155 21.26 17.06 3.66
C SER A 155 21.54 18.56 3.66
N SER A 156 21.88 19.13 4.81
CA SER A 156 22.28 20.54 4.94
C SER A 156 23.48 20.67 5.88
N GLU A 157 24.51 21.38 5.44
CA GLU A 157 25.72 21.66 6.22
C GLU A 157 25.88 23.16 6.44
N LEU A 158 26.21 23.57 7.65
CA LEU A 158 26.49 24.97 8.00
C LEU A 158 27.94 25.11 8.46
N TYR A 159 28.70 25.92 7.75
CA TYR A 159 30.05 26.32 8.12
C TYR A 159 30.05 27.81 8.47
N THR A 160 30.50 28.16 9.67
CA THR A 160 30.63 29.54 10.12
C THR A 160 32.10 29.88 10.29
N HIS A 161 32.54 30.96 9.65
CA HIS A 161 33.92 31.44 9.72
C HIS A 161 33.92 32.94 10.07
N ASP A 162 34.73 33.32 11.06
CA ASP A 162 35.12 34.70 11.30
C ASP A 162 36.55 34.88 10.75
N PHE A 163 36.79 35.96 10.00
CA PHE A 163 38.08 36.28 9.35
C PHE A 163 38.82 37.40 10.06
#